data_AF-A0AA36BP36-F1
#
_entry.id   AF-A0AA36BP36-F1
#
_cell.length_a   1.000
_cell.length_b   1.000
_cell.length_c   1.000
_cell.angle_alpha   90.00
_cell.angle_beta   90.00
_cell.angle_gamma   90.00
#
_symmetry.space_group_name_H-M   'P 1'
#
loop_
_entity.id
_entity.type
_entity.pdbx_description
1 polymer ?
#
loop_
_entity_poly.entity_id
_entity_poly.type
_entity_poly.pdbx_seq_one_letter_code
_entity_poly.pdbx_strand_id
1 'polypeptide(L)'
;MDFYIQPKRRPHGQKGTRKLNITKLKNQLTVQDLQSRMDSKLLDIRNDQSSIDEQWESFRDTVHSIALETLGQFTRNHQDWFNENDQEIQNLLEGKRRLLRAHQNDTTCTAKKAAFNNIRSTVQAKLSLMQDSGIRRQTRHQEILRGAESCLWTAVLLWINPPAQLGWNLTPD
;
A
#
# COMPACT_ATOMS: atom_id res chain seq x y z
N MET A 1 32.50 -20.83 31.53
CA MET A 1 32.81 -20.12 30.27
C MET A 1 31.50 -20.03 29.51
N ASP A 2 30.82 -18.89 29.64
CA ASP A 2 29.47 -18.71 29.08
C ASP A 2 29.60 -18.17 27.65
N PHE A 3 29.34 -19.03 26.67
CA PHE A 3 29.36 -18.64 25.27
C PHE A 3 28.03 -17.98 24.90
N TYR A 4 28.02 -16.64 24.89
CA TYR A 4 26.89 -15.87 24.39
C TYR A 4 26.93 -15.81 22.86
N ILE A 5 26.10 -16.62 22.20
CA ILE A 5 25.91 -16.58 20.74
C ILE A 5 24.85 -15.53 20.44
N GLN A 6 25.24 -14.43 19.79
CA GLN A 6 24.28 -13.39 19.38
C GLN A 6 23.33 -13.92 18.29
N PRO A 7 22.01 -13.73 18.41
CA PRO A 7 21.07 -14.03 17.35
C PRO A 7 21.39 -13.22 16.09
N LYS A 8 21.53 -13.90 14.95
CA LYS A 8 21.81 -13.25 13.66
C LYS A 8 20.68 -12.28 13.31
N ARG A 9 20.96 -10.98 13.31
CA ARG A 9 20.02 -9.96 12.85
C ARG A 9 19.75 -10.17 11.36
N ARG A 10 18.47 -10.19 10.98
CA ARG A 10 18.06 -10.23 9.57
C ARG A 10 18.57 -8.95 8.91
N PRO A 11 19.38 -9.03 7.83
CA PRO A 11 19.82 -7.82 7.13
C PRO A 11 18.56 -7.09 6.65
N HIS A 12 18.35 -5.87 7.15
CA HIS A 12 17.35 -4.99 6.56
C HIS A 12 17.81 -4.69 5.14
N GLY A 13 17.02 -5.14 4.15
CA GLY A 13 17.28 -4.81 2.75
C GLY A 13 17.41 -3.30 2.58
N GLN A 14 18.18 -2.88 1.57
CA GLN A 14 18.32 -1.47 1.23
C GLN A 14 16.93 -0.83 1.16
N LYS A 15 16.79 0.34 1.80
CA LYS A 15 15.54 1.11 1.72
C LYS A 15 15.32 1.46 0.26
N GLY A 16 14.33 0.81 -0.36
CA GLY A 16 13.89 1.15 -1.72
C GLY A 16 13.48 2.61 -1.80
N THR A 17 13.57 3.18 -3.01
CA THR A 17 13.05 4.52 -3.30
C THR A 17 11.59 4.60 -2.88
N ARG A 18 11.26 5.66 -2.14
CA ARG A 18 9.90 5.82 -1.63
C ARG A 18 8.99 6.15 -2.82
N LYS A 19 7.86 5.46 -2.95
CA LYS A 19 6.93 5.59 -4.09
C LYS A 19 6.08 6.87 -4.01
N LEU A 20 5.66 7.46 -5.12
CA LEU A 20 4.72 8.59 -5.14
C LEU A 20 3.32 8.16 -4.67
N ASN A 21 2.59 9.06 -4.00
CA ASN A 21 1.24 8.76 -3.52
C ASN A 21 0.18 8.85 -4.62
N ILE A 22 0.10 7.82 -5.46
CA ILE A 22 -0.87 7.74 -6.56
C ILE A 22 -2.33 7.73 -6.09
N THR A 23 -2.61 7.48 -4.81
CA THR A 23 -3.99 7.48 -4.30
C THR A 23 -4.63 8.86 -4.35
N LYS A 24 -3.81 9.93 -4.30
CA LYS A 24 -4.30 11.30 -4.41
C LYS A 24 -4.93 11.59 -5.76
N LEU A 25 -4.51 10.92 -6.83
CA LEU A 25 -5.05 11.08 -8.19
C LEU A 25 -6.55 10.73 -8.30
N LYS A 26 -7.14 10.10 -7.28
CA LYS A 26 -8.60 9.93 -7.20
C LYS A 26 -9.36 11.24 -7.04
N ASN A 27 -8.71 12.29 -6.56
CA ASN A 27 -9.30 13.61 -6.41
C ASN A 27 -8.99 14.46 -7.65
N GLN A 28 -10.04 14.85 -8.37
CA GLN A 28 -9.94 15.63 -9.60
C GLN A 28 -9.19 16.97 -9.41
N LEU A 29 -9.33 17.61 -8.25
CA LEU A 29 -8.63 18.87 -7.96
C LEU A 29 -7.11 18.68 -7.90
N THR A 30 -6.64 17.53 -7.40
CA THR A 30 -5.20 17.24 -7.35
C THR A 30 -4.63 16.93 -8.72
N VAL A 31 -5.45 16.36 -9.62
CA VAL A 31 -5.07 16.12 -11.02
C VAL A 31 -4.92 17.46 -11.75
N GLN A 32 -5.86 18.39 -11.54
CA GLN A 32 -5.80 19.73 -12.14
C GLN A 32 -4.62 20.55 -11.63
N ASP A 33 -4.34 20.53 -10.32
CA ASP A 33 -3.16 21.20 -9.75
C ASP A 33 -1.85 20.62 -10.32
N LEU A 34 -1.77 19.30 -10.45
CA LEU A 34 -0.60 18.64 -11.04
C LEU A 34 -0.40 19.08 -12.49
N GLN A 35 -1.46 19.08 -13.30
CA GLN A 35 -1.42 19.49 -14.71
C GLN A 35 -0.95 20.94 -14.85
N SER A 36 -1.56 21.87 -14.10
CA SER A 36 -1.19 23.29 -14.15
C SER A 36 0.28 23.53 -13.77
N ARG A 37 0.77 22.83 -12.74
CA ARG A 37 2.17 22.92 -12.32
C ARG A 37 3.13 22.37 -13.36
N MET A 38 2.79 21.24 -13.98
CA MET A 38 3.59 20.68 -15.08
C MET A 38 3.64 21.64 -16.27
N ASP A 39 2.50 22.15 -16.72
CA ASP A 39 2.43 23.05 -17.89
C ASP A 39 3.31 24.30 -17.68
N SER A 40 3.26 24.89 -16.48
CA SER A 40 4.08 26.08 -16.17
C SER A 40 5.59 25.82 -16.16
N LYS A 41 6.02 24.68 -15.61
CA LYS A 41 7.45 24.36 -15.40
C LYS A 41 8.10 23.76 -16.66
N LEU A 42 7.33 23.05 -17.48
CA LEU A 42 7.83 22.44 -18.70
C LEU A 42 8.07 23.45 -19.82
N LEU A 43 7.41 24.62 -19.77
CA LEU A 43 7.69 25.75 -20.65
C LEU A 43 9.13 26.26 -20.51
N ASP A 44 9.68 26.23 -19.29
CA ASP A 44 11.05 26.72 -19.02
C ASP A 44 12.12 25.78 -19.59
N ILE A 45 11.89 24.46 -19.52
CA ILE A 45 12.83 23.44 -20.04
C ILE A 45 12.89 23.46 -21.56
N ARG A 46 11.76 23.76 -22.22
CA ARG A 46 11.67 23.80 -23.69
C ARG A 46 12.55 24.90 -24.32
N ASN A 47 12.86 25.94 -23.55
CA ASN A 47 13.67 27.07 -24.01
C ASN A 47 15.17 26.87 -23.76
N ASP A 48 15.56 25.75 -23.16
CA ASP A 48 16.96 25.45 -22.86
C ASP A 48 17.70 24.94 -24.12
N GLN A 49 18.93 25.40 -24.33
CA GLN A 49 19.78 25.07 -25.50
C GLN A 49 20.74 23.90 -25.21
N SER A 50 20.46 23.12 -24.16
CA SER A 50 21.27 21.98 -23.71
C SER A 50 21.17 20.78 -24.66
N SER A 51 22.04 19.77 -24.47
CA SER A 51 21.99 18.52 -25.24
C SER A 51 20.66 17.79 -25.02
N ILE A 52 20.21 17.00 -26.00
CA ILE A 52 18.97 16.22 -25.91
C ILE A 52 18.95 15.31 -24.67
N ASP A 53 20.09 14.72 -24.32
CA ASP A 53 20.21 13.85 -23.14
C ASP A 53 20.04 14.64 -21.83
N GLU A 54 20.61 15.85 -21.77
CA GLU A 54 20.50 16.76 -20.62
C GLU A 54 19.07 17.30 -20.49
N GLN A 55 18.42 17.63 -21.62
CA GLN A 55 17.03 18.03 -21.65
C GLN A 55 16.10 16.91 -21.16
N TRP A 56 16.36 15.66 -21.55
CA TRP A 56 15.56 14.52 -21.12
C TRP A 56 15.73 14.20 -19.64
N GLU A 57 16.95 14.31 -19.11
CA GLU A 57 17.23 14.16 -17.69
C GLU A 57 16.52 15.26 -16.88
N SER A 58 16.69 16.53 -17.29
CA SER A 58 16.02 17.69 -16.69
C SER A 58 14.49 17.56 -16.71
N PHE A 59 13.92 17.11 -17.82
CA PHE A 59 12.49 16.83 -17.94
C PHE A 59 12.03 15.79 -16.91
N ARG A 60 12.72 14.64 -16.85
CA ARG A 60 12.37 13.54 -15.95
C ARG A 60 12.41 13.98 -14.49
N ASP A 61 13.47 14.67 -14.09
CA ASP A 61 13.67 15.12 -12.72
C ASP A 61 12.65 16.20 -12.33
N THR A 62 12.34 17.11 -13.26
CA THR A 62 11.33 18.14 -13.04
C THR A 62 9.94 17.53 -12.89
N VAL A 63 9.55 16.61 -13.79
CA VAL A 63 8.27 15.89 -13.69
C VAL A 63 8.19 15.11 -12.38
N HIS A 64 9.26 14.43 -11.98
CA HIS A 64 9.30 13.68 -10.74
C HIS A 64 9.19 14.59 -9.51
N SER A 65 9.89 15.73 -9.51
CA SER A 65 9.87 16.71 -8.43
C SER A 65 8.48 17.33 -8.25
N ILE A 66 7.83 17.74 -9.34
CA ILE A 66 6.47 18.28 -9.33
C ILE A 66 5.48 17.23 -8.83
N ALA A 67 5.59 16.00 -9.34
CA ALA A 67 4.74 14.90 -8.88
C ALA A 67 4.94 14.62 -7.39
N LEU A 68 6.17 14.72 -6.90
CA LEU A 68 6.48 14.57 -5.47
C LEU A 68 5.94 15.73 -4.64
N GLU A 69 5.96 16.96 -5.13
CA GLU A 69 5.42 18.14 -4.44
C GLU A 69 3.89 18.07 -4.32
N THR A 70 3.20 17.77 -5.43
CA THR A 70 1.73 17.72 -5.48
C THR A 70 1.17 16.44 -4.86
N LEU A 71 1.67 15.27 -5.29
CA LEU A 71 1.18 13.99 -4.80
C LEU A 71 1.75 13.66 -3.43
N GLY A 72 2.95 14.14 -3.11
CA GLY A 72 3.63 13.76 -1.88
C GLY A 72 4.15 12.32 -1.93
N GLN A 73 4.87 11.98 -0.88
CA GLN A 73 5.36 10.63 -0.69
C GLN A 73 4.21 9.67 -0.35
N PHE A 74 4.19 8.49 -0.96
CA PHE A 74 3.37 7.37 -0.48
C PHE A 74 3.83 6.99 0.92
N THR A 75 3.04 7.36 1.91
CA THR A 75 3.13 6.81 3.25
C THR A 75 2.35 5.51 3.25
N ARG A 76 2.95 4.43 3.78
CA ARG A 76 2.16 3.28 4.20
C ARG A 76 1.32 3.76 5.38
N ASN A 77 0.09 4.19 5.11
CA ASN A 77 -0.90 4.29 6.15
C ASN A 77 -1.20 2.84 6.55
N HIS A 78 -0.57 2.42 7.63
CA HIS A 78 -0.82 1.16 8.30
C HIS A 78 -2.22 1.21 8.92
N GLN A 79 -3.26 1.24 8.10
CA GLN A 79 -4.49 0.52 8.43
C GLN A 79 -4.21 -0.96 8.15
N ASP A 80 -3.18 -1.48 8.81
CA ASP A 80 -3.06 -2.92 8.94
C ASP A 80 -4.31 -3.33 9.70
N TRP A 81 -4.91 -4.44 9.28
CA TRP A 81 -6.14 -5.01 9.85
C TRP A 81 -6.13 -5.09 11.39
N PHE A 82 -4.96 -4.97 12.03
CA PHE A 82 -4.80 -4.81 13.47
C PHE A 82 -5.35 -3.48 13.99
N ASN A 83 -4.93 -2.34 13.42
CA ASN A 83 -5.27 -1.00 13.91
C ASN A 83 -6.77 -0.66 13.81
N GLU A 84 -7.45 -1.18 12.79
CA GLU A 84 -8.92 -1.04 12.67
C GLU A 84 -9.68 -1.82 13.75
N ASN A 85 -9.08 -2.89 14.27
CA ASN A 85 -9.69 -3.79 15.24
C ASN A 85 -9.08 -3.61 16.64
N ASP A 86 -8.25 -2.58 16.87
CA ASP A 86 -7.50 -2.39 18.12
C ASP A 86 -8.42 -2.44 19.34
N GLN A 87 -9.55 -1.73 19.31
CA GLN A 87 -10.49 -1.72 20.43
C GLN A 87 -11.12 -3.10 20.68
N GLU A 88 -11.46 -3.82 19.62
CA GLU A 88 -12.02 -5.18 19.74
C GLU A 88 -10.98 -6.16 20.28
N ILE A 89 -9.73 -6.05 19.83
CA ILE A 89 -8.60 -6.85 20.30
C ILE A 89 -8.32 -6.57 21.79
N GLN A 90 -8.33 -5.30 22.22
CA GLN A 90 -8.14 -4.94 23.64
C GLN A 90 -9.24 -5.56 24.51
N ASN A 91 -10.51 -5.46 24.11
CA ASN A 91 -11.63 -6.03 24.86
C ASN A 91 -11.50 -7.56 25.02
N LEU A 92 -11.11 -8.26 23.95
CA LEU A 92 -10.89 -9.71 23.95
C LEU A 92 -9.72 -10.11 24.88
N LEU A 93 -8.63 -9.34 24.85
CA LEU A 93 -7.46 -9.57 25.70
C LEU A 93 -7.79 -9.31 27.18
N GLU A 94 -8.60 -8.31 27.49
CA GLU A 94 -9.03 -8.02 28.85
C GLU A 94 -9.89 -9.16 29.42
N GLY A 95 -10.86 -9.66 28.65
CA GLY A 95 -11.67 -10.83 29.02
C GLY A 95 -10.81 -12.07 29.28
N LYS A 96 -9.82 -12.33 28.41
CA LYS A 96 -8.85 -13.42 28.58
C LYS A 96 -8.02 -13.25 29.85
N ARG A 97 -7.51 -12.05 30.14
CA ARG A 97 -6.70 -11.76 31.34
C ARG A 97 -7.52 -11.95 32.62
N ARG A 98 -8.78 -11.50 32.65
CA ARG A 98 -9.68 -11.67 33.80
C ARG A 98 -9.90 -13.16 34.13
N LEU A 99 -10.21 -13.96 33.11
CA LEU A 99 -10.46 -15.39 33.28
C LEU A 99 -9.18 -16.18 33.59
N LEU A 100 -8.03 -15.76 33.06
CA LEU A 100 -6.74 -16.31 33.43
C LEU A 100 -6.44 -16.10 34.92
N ARG A 101 -6.63 -14.88 35.42
CA ARG A 101 -6.45 -14.57 36.86
C ARG A 101 -7.40 -15.41 37.73
N ALA A 102 -8.67 -15.52 37.33
CA ALA A 102 -9.63 -16.35 38.05
C ALA A 102 -9.22 -17.83 38.11
N HIS A 103 -8.71 -18.40 37.01
CA HIS A 103 -8.20 -19.77 36.98
C HIS A 103 -6.89 -19.93 37.77
N GLN A 104 -5.98 -18.96 37.72
CA GLN A 104 -4.73 -18.99 38.49
C GLN A 104 -4.95 -18.95 40.00
N ASN A 105 -5.97 -18.21 40.46
CA ASN A 105 -6.34 -18.14 41.87
C ASN A 105 -7.00 -19.44 42.38
N ASP A 106 -7.49 -20.28 41.47
CA ASP A 106 -8.23 -21.50 41.80
C ASP A 106 -8.08 -22.52 40.66
N THR A 107 -6.94 -23.21 40.68
CA THR A 107 -6.51 -24.13 39.63
C THR A 107 -7.27 -25.45 39.63
N THR A 108 -7.92 -25.80 40.74
CA THR A 108 -8.72 -27.03 40.88
C THR A 108 -10.15 -26.87 40.37
N CYS A 109 -10.66 -25.64 40.29
CA CYS A 109 -11.99 -25.37 39.72
C CYS A 109 -12.05 -25.62 38.20
N THR A 110 -12.69 -26.73 37.82
CA THR A 110 -12.89 -27.14 36.43
C THR A 110 -13.73 -26.14 35.63
N ALA A 111 -14.71 -25.48 36.27
CA ALA A 111 -15.54 -24.46 35.62
C ALA A 111 -14.73 -23.22 35.20
N LYS A 112 -13.82 -22.73 36.05
CA LYS A 112 -12.94 -21.59 35.72
C LYS A 112 -11.95 -21.95 34.61
N LYS A 113 -11.43 -23.17 34.63
CA LYS A 113 -10.59 -23.72 33.55
C LYS A 113 -11.35 -23.80 32.23
N ALA A 114 -12.60 -24.28 32.25
CA ALA A 114 -13.46 -24.34 31.06
C ALA A 114 -13.77 -22.94 30.51
N ALA A 115 -14.10 -21.97 31.37
CA ALA A 115 -14.34 -20.58 30.97
C ALA A 115 -13.09 -19.94 30.33
N PHE A 116 -11.91 -20.17 30.90
CA PHE A 116 -10.64 -19.69 30.32
C PHE A 116 -10.34 -20.32 28.96
N ASN A 117 -10.56 -21.63 28.81
CA ASN A 117 -10.35 -22.31 27.52
C ASN A 117 -11.33 -21.83 26.45
N ASN A 118 -12.58 -21.56 26.83
CA ASN A 118 -13.59 -21.01 25.93
C ASN A 118 -13.16 -19.64 25.41
N ILE A 119 -12.87 -18.67 26.30
CA ILE A 119 -12.43 -17.34 25.86
C ILE A 119 -11.14 -17.41 25.04
N ARG A 120 -10.21 -18.32 25.37
CA ARG A 120 -8.99 -18.53 24.59
C ARG A 120 -9.30 -18.94 23.15
N SER A 121 -10.22 -19.88 22.97
CA SER A 121 -10.67 -20.32 21.65
C SER A 121 -11.36 -19.20 20.88
N THR A 122 -12.25 -18.44 21.52
CA THR A 122 -12.92 -17.28 20.91
C THR A 122 -11.92 -16.21 20.44
N VAL A 123 -10.94 -15.86 21.30
CA VAL A 123 -9.89 -14.89 20.94
C VAL A 123 -9.07 -15.40 19.75
N GLN A 124 -8.68 -16.68 19.76
CA GLN A 124 -7.92 -17.27 18.65
C GLN A 124 -8.72 -17.24 17.34
N ALA A 125 -9.97 -17.67 17.35
CA ALA A 125 -10.83 -17.68 16.16
C ALA A 125 -11.02 -16.27 15.59
N LYS A 126 -11.28 -15.29 16.46
CA LYS A 126 -11.51 -13.90 16.04
C LYS A 126 -10.26 -13.27 15.44
N LEU A 127 -9.10 -13.47 16.07
CA LEU A 127 -7.82 -12.98 15.53
C LEU A 127 -7.49 -13.61 14.18
N SER A 128 -7.75 -14.91 13.99
CA SER A 128 -7.57 -15.57 12.69
C SER A 128 -8.46 -14.95 11.61
N LEU A 129 -9.75 -14.72 11.91
CA LEU A 129 -10.67 -14.09 10.96
C LEU A 129 -10.25 -12.68 10.57
N MET A 130 -9.81 -11.89 11.55
CA MET A 130 -9.30 -10.54 11.32
C MET A 130 -8.05 -10.57 10.43
N GLN A 131 -7.10 -11.47 10.71
CA GLN A 131 -5.90 -11.67 9.90
C GLN A 131 -6.24 -12.07 8.46
N ASP A 132 -7.14 -13.03 8.29
CA ASP A 132 -7.58 -13.50 6.98
C ASP A 132 -8.24 -12.37 6.17
N SER A 133 -9.03 -11.51 6.85
CA SER A 133 -9.62 -10.33 6.22
C SER A 133 -8.54 -9.34 5.74
N GLY A 134 -7.48 -9.17 6.52
CA GLY A 134 -6.34 -8.32 6.17
C GLY A 134 -5.57 -8.86 4.97
N ILE A 135 -5.26 -10.16 4.96
CA ILE A 135 -4.60 -10.83 3.84
C ILE A 135 -5.44 -10.70 2.58
N ARG A 136 -6.76 -10.96 2.65
CA ARG A 136 -7.67 -10.78 1.49
C ARG A 136 -7.67 -9.36 0.94
N ARG A 137 -7.69 -8.34 1.81
CA ARG A 137 -7.64 -6.92 1.39
C ARG A 137 -6.31 -6.57 0.73
N GLN A 138 -5.20 -7.02 1.30
CA GLN A 138 -3.86 -6.82 0.75
C GLN A 138 -3.70 -7.50 -0.61
N THR A 139 -4.22 -8.71 -0.79
CA THR A 139 -4.24 -9.42 -2.08
C THR A 139 -5.02 -8.63 -3.13
N ARG A 140 -6.24 -8.17 -2.79
CA ARG A 140 -7.06 -7.34 -3.70
C ARG A 140 -6.34 -6.06 -4.11
N HIS A 141 -5.66 -5.39 -3.17
CA HIS A 141 -4.90 -4.17 -3.48
C HIS A 141 -3.73 -4.45 -4.43
N GLN A 142 -3.03 -5.57 -4.26
CA GLN A 142 -1.94 -6.00 -5.17
C GLN A 142 -2.48 -6.33 -6.56
N GLU A 143 -3.64 -6.99 -6.67
CA GLU A 143 -4.31 -7.27 -7.94
C GLU A 143 -4.70 -5.99 -8.68
N ILE A 144 -5.23 -4.98 -7.97
CA ILE A 144 -5.55 -3.67 -8.57
C ILE A 144 -4.29 -2.98 -9.09
N LEU A 145 -3.18 -3.00 -8.34
CA LEU A 145 -1.91 -2.42 -8.79
C LEU A 145 -1.35 -3.15 -10.01
N ARG A 146 -1.34 -4.49 -10.01
CA ARG A 146 -0.91 -5.28 -11.19
C ARG A 146 -1.82 -5.07 -12.39
N GLY A 147 -3.13 -4.95 -12.18
CA GLY A 147 -4.09 -4.62 -13.22
C GLY A 147 -3.85 -3.23 -13.80
N ALA A 148 -3.62 -2.22 -12.95
CA ALA A 148 -3.29 -0.86 -13.38
C ALA A 148 -1.95 -0.81 -14.14
N GLU A 149 -0.92 -1.50 -13.66
CA GLU A 149 0.35 -1.64 -14.38
C GLU A 149 0.14 -2.33 -15.73
N SER A 150 -0.64 -3.42 -15.79
CA SER A 150 -0.97 -4.10 -17.05
C SER A 150 -1.74 -3.20 -18.01
N CYS A 151 -2.71 -2.43 -17.54
CA CYS A 151 -3.46 -1.47 -18.34
C CYS A 151 -2.56 -0.31 -18.84
N LEU A 152 -1.64 0.18 -18.01
CA LEU A 152 -0.65 1.19 -18.41
C LEU A 152 0.30 0.63 -19.47
N TRP A 153 0.82 -0.59 -19.29
CA TRP A 153 1.64 -1.26 -20.30
C TRP A 153 0.86 -1.50 -21.61
N THR A 154 -0.41 -1.83 -21.52
CA THR A 154 -1.27 -2.02 -22.70
C THR A 154 -1.55 -0.69 -23.41
N ALA A 155 -1.81 0.39 -22.66
CA ALA A 155 -2.00 1.73 -23.22
C ALA A 155 -0.71 2.28 -23.84
N VAL A 156 0.45 2.04 -23.21
CA VAL A 156 1.77 2.40 -23.76
C VAL A 156 2.07 1.58 -25.01
N LEU A 157 1.78 0.27 -25.03
CA LEU A 157 1.92 -0.56 -26.23
C LEU A 157 0.98 -0.12 -27.36
N LEU A 158 -0.25 0.30 -27.05
CA LEU A 158 -1.19 0.85 -28.02
C LEU A 158 -0.75 2.23 -28.55
N TRP A 159 -0.04 3.03 -27.75
CA TRP A 159 0.53 4.30 -28.17
C TRP A 159 1.79 4.13 -29.04
N ILE A 160 2.64 3.16 -28.69
CA ILE A 160 3.86 2.82 -29.44
C ILE A 160 3.53 2.11 -30.76
N ASN A 161 2.47 1.30 -30.78
CA ASN A 161 2.09 0.49 -31.94
C ASN A 161 0.57 0.52 -32.15
N PRO A 162 0.02 1.64 -32.68
CA PRO A 162 -1.40 1.77 -32.89
C PRO A 162 -1.87 0.70 -33.90
N PRO A 163 -2.95 -0.05 -33.60
CA PRO A 163 -3.44 -1.09 -34.49
C PRO A 163 -3.79 -0.48 -35.85
N ALA A 164 -3.22 -1.05 -36.91
CA ALA A 164 -3.52 -0.65 -38.27
C ALA A 164 -5.02 -0.87 -38.55
N GLN A 165 -5.77 0.23 -38.49
CA GLN A 165 -7.07 0.50 -39.12
C GLN A 165 -7.93 -0.75 -39.39
N LEU A 166 -8.81 -1.11 -38.44
CA LEU A 166 -10.09 -1.70 -38.84
C LEU A 166 -10.91 -0.54 -39.45
N GLY A 167 -11.05 -0.60 -40.77
CA GLY A 167 -11.65 0.44 -41.59
C GLY A 167 -13.07 0.80 -41.15
N TRP A 168 -13.24 2.03 -40.70
CA TRP A 168 -14.53 2.71 -40.72
C TRP A 168 -14.64 3.40 -42.08
N ASN A 169 -15.16 2.68 -43.07
CA ASN A 169 -15.56 3.27 -44.34
C ASN A 169 -16.84 4.09 -44.10
N LEU A 170 -16.68 5.37 -43.82
CA LEU A 170 -17.72 6.37 -44.05
C LEU A 170 -17.46 6.98 -45.42
N THR A 171 -18.16 6.49 -46.44
CA THR A 171 -18.34 7.22 -47.70
C THR A 171 -19.45 8.25 -47.51
N PRO A 172 -19.27 9.51 -47.94
CA PRO A 172 -20.36 10.47 -47.96
C PRO A 172 -21.14 10.33 -49.28
N ASP A 173 -22.46 10.23 -49.17
CA ASP A 173 -23.41 10.74 -50.18
C ASP A 173 -24.02 12.03 -49.63
#